data_AF-A0A518DGE9-F1
#
_entry.id   AF-A0A518DGE9-F1
#
_cell.length_a   1.000
_cell.length_b   1.000
_cell.length_c   1.000
_cell.angle_alpha   90.00
_cell.angle_beta   90.00
_cell.angle_gamma   90.00
#
_symmetry.space_group_name_H-M   'P 1'
#
loop_
_entity.id
_entity.type
_entity.pdbx_description
1 polymer ?
#
loop_
_entity_poly.entity_id
_entity_poly.type
_entity_poly.pdbx_seq_one_letter_code
_entity_poly.pdbx_strand_id
1 'polypeptide(L)'
;MSESNSNGYHARSENFTRIFNRGVREAQEHSRRMGVPNVYSILGHLYYEQPDGTLGLNDPWEGRDTPPPGWAEKLAEGAARRAESSGAGS
;
A
#
# COMPACT_ATOMS: atom_id res chain seq x y z
N MET A 1 -27.42 33.33 -3.29
CA MET A 1 -26.86 32.55 -2.15
C MET A 1 -26.56 31.14 -2.66
N SER A 2 -25.32 30.83 -3.09
CA SER A 2 -24.96 29.48 -3.58
C SER A 2 -23.45 29.18 -3.59
N GLU A 3 -22.55 30.15 -3.71
CA GLU A 3 -21.12 29.84 -3.93
C GLU A 3 -20.26 29.74 -2.65
N SER A 4 -20.66 30.41 -1.56
CA SER A 4 -19.84 30.49 -0.33
C SER A 4 -19.82 29.21 0.51
N ASN A 5 -20.77 28.29 0.33
CA ASN A 5 -20.77 27.01 1.05
C ASN A 5 -19.89 25.94 0.38
N SER A 6 -19.74 25.97 -0.95
CA SER A 6 -18.96 24.97 -1.71
C SER A 6 -17.48 24.93 -1.28
N ASN A 7 -16.88 26.11 -1.08
CA ASN A 7 -15.45 26.25 -0.79
C ASN A 7 -15.05 25.63 0.57
N GLY A 8 -15.94 25.69 1.57
CA GLY A 8 -15.70 25.07 2.87
C GLY A 8 -15.79 23.53 2.86
N TYR A 9 -16.62 22.96 1.98
CA TYR A 9 -16.73 21.51 1.81
C TYR A 9 -15.48 20.92 1.12
N HIS A 10 -14.94 21.60 0.11
CA HIS A 10 -13.71 21.18 -0.55
C HIS A 10 -12.52 21.16 0.42
N ALA A 11 -12.30 22.26 1.15
CA ALA A 11 -11.19 22.35 2.12
C ALA A 11 -11.29 21.29 3.22
N ARG A 12 -12.51 20.99 3.70
CA ARG A 12 -12.72 19.95 4.71
C ARG A 12 -12.52 18.55 4.14
N SER A 13 -13.00 18.30 2.92
CA SER A 13 -12.83 17.04 2.20
C SER A 13 -11.35 16.74 1.91
N GLU A 14 -10.59 17.73 1.45
CA GLU A 14 -9.15 17.61 1.20
C GLU A 14 -8.39 17.28 2.49
N ASN A 15 -8.75 17.92 3.59
CA ASN A 15 -8.14 17.64 4.89
C ASN A 15 -8.41 16.20 5.34
N PHE A 16 -9.66 15.72 5.21
CA PHE A 16 -9.99 14.33 5.51
C PHE A 16 -9.23 13.35 4.62
N THR A 17 -9.22 13.57 3.30
CA THR A 17 -8.45 12.77 2.36
C THR A 17 -6.97 12.69 2.74
N ARG A 18 -6.35 13.83 3.12
CA ARG A 18 -4.96 13.87 3.56
C ARG A 18 -4.71 13.02 4.80
N ILE A 19 -5.59 13.10 5.80
CA ILE A 19 -5.47 12.31 7.05
C ILE A 19 -5.65 10.82 6.75
N PHE A 20 -6.65 10.44 5.95
CA PHE A 20 -6.89 9.05 5.57
C PHE A 20 -5.75 8.48 4.74
N ASN A 21 -5.25 9.23 3.75
CA ASN A 21 -4.10 8.81 2.95
C ASN A 21 -2.86 8.58 3.80
N ARG A 22 -2.63 9.42 4.82
CA ARG A 22 -1.54 9.22 5.77
C ARG A 22 -1.71 7.91 6.54
N GLY A 23 -2.91 7.68 7.09
CA GLY A 23 -3.20 6.45 7.84
C GLY A 23 -3.06 5.19 6.99
N VAL A 24 -3.57 5.21 5.75
CA VAL A 24 -3.42 4.10 4.79
C VAL A 24 -1.94 3.84 4.49
N ARG A 25 -1.15 4.89 4.25
CA ARG A 25 0.29 4.75 3.97
C ARG A 25 1.03 4.14 5.15
N GLU A 26 0.78 4.64 6.37
CA GLU A 26 1.39 4.11 7.60
C GLU A 26 1.03 2.63 7.81
N ALA A 27 -0.23 2.26 7.59
CA ALA A 27 -0.69 0.87 7.69
C ALA A 27 0.01 -0.02 6.65
N GLN A 28 0.11 0.43 5.39
CA GLN A 28 0.79 -0.32 4.34
C GLN A 28 2.29 -0.50 4.62
N GLU A 29 2.97 0.55 5.11
CA GLU A 29 4.37 0.48 5.52
C GLU A 29 4.55 -0.46 6.73
N HIS A 30 3.60 -0.49 7.66
CA HIS A 30 3.60 -1.45 8.76
C HIS A 30 3.42 -2.89 8.27
N SER A 31 2.45 -3.16 7.40
CA SER A 31 2.26 -4.49 6.78
C SER A 31 3.54 -4.97 6.10
N ARG A 32 4.19 -4.12 5.30
CA ARG A 32 5.49 -4.44 4.66
C ARG A 32 6.57 -4.81 5.67
N ARG A 33 6.68 -4.07 6.79
CA ARG A 33 7.65 -4.36 7.86
C ARG A 33 7.35 -5.68 8.58
N MET A 34 6.08 -6.01 8.75
CA MET A 34 5.62 -7.27 9.32
C MET A 34 5.65 -8.43 8.32
N GLY A 35 5.96 -8.14 7.06
CA GLY A 35 5.95 -9.12 5.98
C GLY A 35 4.55 -9.57 5.54
N VAL A 36 3.51 -8.81 5.88
CA VAL A 36 2.13 -9.08 5.45
C VAL A 36 1.89 -8.39 4.10
N PRO A 37 1.39 -9.11 3.07
CA PRO A 37 1.02 -8.50 1.79
C PRO A 37 -0.06 -7.44 1.98
N ASN A 38 0.09 -6.29 1.31
CA ASN A 38 -1.04 -5.38 1.15
C ASN A 38 -1.98 -5.92 0.08
N VAL A 39 -3.29 -5.82 0.33
CA VAL A 39 -4.33 -6.28 -0.59
C VAL A 39 -5.16 -5.08 -1.04
N TYR A 40 -5.37 -4.99 -2.34
CA TYR A 40 -6.13 -3.93 -2.99
C TYR A 40 -7.30 -4.52 -3.75
N SER A 41 -8.46 -3.85 -3.70
CA SER A 41 -9.56 -4.13 -4.63
C SER A 41 -9.53 -3.07 -5.73
N ILE A 42 -9.18 -3.49 -6.95
CA ILE A 42 -9.10 -2.60 -8.10
C ILE A 42 -10.02 -3.17 -9.17
N LEU A 43 -11.04 -2.39 -9.55
CA LEU A 43 -12.06 -2.80 -10.53
C LEU A 43 -12.74 -4.15 -10.19
N GLY A 44 -12.96 -4.42 -8.89
CA GLY A 44 -13.59 -5.66 -8.42
C GLY A 44 -12.65 -6.87 -8.35
N HIS A 45 -11.38 -6.73 -8.73
CA HIS A 45 -10.37 -7.77 -8.61
C HIS A 45 -9.45 -7.50 -7.41
N LEU A 46 -9.06 -8.57 -6.72
CA LEU A 46 -8.08 -8.50 -5.65
C LEU A 46 -6.67 -8.55 -6.23
N TYR A 47 -5.85 -7.59 -5.83
CA TYR A 47 -4.44 -7.51 -6.15
C TYR A 47 -3.63 -7.55 -4.86
N TYR A 48 -2.61 -8.38 -4.86
CA TYR A 48 -1.71 -8.59 -3.74
C TYR A 48 -0.36 -7.97 -4.05
N GLU A 49 0.12 -7.11 -3.15
CA GLU A 49 1.46 -6.56 -3.22
C GLU A 49 2.48 -7.67 -2.97
N GLN A 50 3.31 -7.93 -3.98
CA GLN A 50 4.42 -8.84 -3.90
C GLN A 50 5.58 -8.21 -3.11
N PRO A 51 6.50 -9.02 -2.58
CA PRO A 51 7.63 -8.53 -1.82
C PRO A 51 8.49 -7.48 -2.55
N ASP A 52 8.59 -7.61 -3.88
CA ASP A 52 9.28 -6.68 -4.78
C ASP A 52 8.50 -5.39 -5.09
N GLY A 53 7.27 -5.27 -4.58
CA GLY A 53 6.38 -4.12 -4.78
C GLY A 53 5.49 -4.22 -6.02
N THR A 54 5.59 -5.29 -6.81
CA THR A 54 4.67 -5.53 -7.93
C THR A 54 3.29 -5.95 -7.43
N LEU A 55 2.25 -5.75 -8.23
CA LEU A 55 0.90 -6.23 -7.93
C LEU A 55 0.62 -7.52 -8.71
N GLY A 56 0.22 -8.57 -8.00
CA GLY A 56 -0.20 -9.84 -8.59
C GLY A 56 -1.65 -10.16 -8.28
N LEU A 57 -2.32 -10.91 -9.16
CA LEU A 57 -3.69 -11.43 -8.90
C LEU A 57 -3.69 -12.66 -7.98
N ASN A 58 -2.54 -13.32 -7.85
CA ASN A 58 -2.41 -14.52 -7.05
C ASN A 58 -2.13 -14.14 -5.60
N ASP A 59 -2.90 -14.72 -4.68
CA ASP A 59 -2.64 -14.63 -3.26
C ASP A 59 -1.31 -15.34 -2.95
N PRO A 60 -0.27 -14.61 -2.50
CA PRO A 60 1.01 -15.21 -2.19
C PRO A 60 0.96 -16.17 -0.99
N TRP A 61 -0.04 -16.03 -0.12
CA TRP A 61 -0.18 -16.86 1.07
C TRP A 61 -1.13 -18.05 0.83
N GLU A 62 -1.76 -18.14 -0.34
CA GLU A 62 -2.67 -19.24 -0.72
C GLU A 62 -3.75 -19.52 0.35
N GLY A 63 -4.32 -18.48 0.93
CA GLY A 63 -5.33 -18.56 1.99
C GLY A 63 -4.82 -19.02 3.37
N ARG A 64 -3.50 -19.06 3.58
CA ARG A 64 -2.89 -19.39 4.88
C ARG A 64 -2.89 -18.17 5.79
N ASP A 65 -2.84 -18.43 7.10
CA ASP A 65 -2.67 -17.42 8.15
C ASP A 65 -1.19 -17.10 8.43
N THR A 66 -0.28 -17.85 7.83
CA THR A 66 1.16 -17.75 8.02
C THR A 66 1.90 -17.63 6.68
N PRO A 67 3.05 -16.93 6.64
CA PRO A 67 3.82 -16.76 5.43
C PRO A 67 4.30 -18.10 4.85
N PRO A 68 4.33 -18.27 3.51
CA PRO A 68 4.91 -19.46 2.90
C PRO A 68 6.43 -19.52 3.12
N PRO A 69 7.06 -20.70 2.99
CA PRO A 69 8.52 -20.83 3.01
C PRO A 69 9.19 -19.92 1.97
N GLY A 70 10.31 -19.29 2.32
CA GLY A 70 11.04 -18.39 1.42
C GLY A 70 10.46 -16.97 1.32
N TRP A 71 9.36 -16.67 2.04
CA TRP A 71 8.69 -15.37 1.98
C TRP A 71 9.53 -14.25 2.61
N ALA A 72 10.17 -14.52 3.75
CA ALA A 72 10.98 -13.54 4.46
C ALA A 72 12.21 -13.11 3.63
N GLU A 73 12.83 -14.05 2.93
CA GLU A 73 13.95 -13.84 2.03
C GLU A 73 13.53 -12.97 0.85
N LYS A 74 12.39 -13.28 0.21
CA LYS A 74 11.82 -12.47 -0.87
C LYS A 74 11.49 -11.04 -0.42
N LEU A 75 11.02 -10.85 0.81
CA LEU A 75 10.78 -9.53 1.39
C LEU A 75 12.07 -8.74 1.58
N ALA A 76 13.13 -9.38 2.10
CA ALA A 76 14.43 -8.75 2.24
C ALA A 76 14.99 -8.32 0.87
N GLU A 77 14.92 -9.18 -0.14
CA GLU A 77 15.35 -8.90 -1.51
C GLU A 77 14.54 -7.76 -2.16
N GLY A 78 13.21 -7.78 -1.98
CA GLY A 78 12.33 -6.74 -2.51
C GLY A 78 12.53 -5.39 -1.83
N ALA A 79 12.77 -5.38 -0.51
CA ALA A 79 13.11 -4.17 0.24
C ALA A 79 14.46 -3.57 -0.21
N ALA A 80 15.48 -4.40 -0.43
CA ALA A 80 16.78 -3.95 -0.94
C ALA A 80 16.65 -3.28 -2.32
N ARG A 81 15.94 -3.92 -3.27
CA ARG A 81 15.69 -3.36 -4.60
C ARG A 81 14.95 -2.02 -4.56
N ARG A 82 13.98 -1.86 -3.66
CA ARG A 82 13.28 -0.58 -3.50
C ARG A 82 14.21 0.51 -2.99
N ALA A 83 15.04 0.20 -1.98
CA ALA A 83 16.02 1.15 -1.45
C ALA A 83 17.00 1.63 -2.54
N GLU A 84 17.45 0.72 -3.40
CA GLU A 84 18.30 1.04 -4.56
C GLU A 84 17.57 1.94 -5.58
N SER A 85 16.31 1.63 -5.91
CA SER A 85 15.52 2.43 -6.85
C SER A 85 15.21 3.84 -6.34
N SER A 86 15.11 4.03 -5.02
CA SER A 86 14.88 5.34 -4.41
C SER A 86 16.14 6.22 -4.34
N GLY A 87 17.33 5.65 -4.50
CA GLY A 87 18.61 6.38 -4.55
C GLY A 87 19.00 6.90 -5.93
N ALA A 88 18.31 6.47 -7.00
CA ALA A 88 18.61 6.86 -8.38
C ALA A 88 17.89 8.15 -8.84
N GLY A 89 17.16 8.82 -7.94
CA GLY A 89 16.48 10.10 -8.19
C GLY A 89 16.87 11.13 -7.15
N SER A 90 18.09 11.67 -7.24
CA SER A 90 18.55 12.84 -6.50
C SER A 90 19.46 13.67 -7.40
#